data_AF-B9E2S4-F1
#
_entry.id   AF-B9E2S4-F1
#
_cell.length_a   1.000
_cell.length_b   1.000
_cell.length_c   1.000
_cell.angle_alpha   90.00
_cell.angle_beta   90.00
_cell.angle_gamma   90.00
#
_symmetry.space_group_name_H-M   'P 1'
#
loop_
_entity.id
_entity.type
_entity.pdbx_description
1 polymer ?
#
loop_
_entity_poly.entity_id
_entity_poly.type
_entity_poly.pdbx_seq_one_letter_code
_entity_poly.pdbx_strand_id
1 'polypeptide(L)' 'MRIEIKSMEDLNRNLNKLPIQAIEDINKRITDWMSGEGSSIDDPYIKQQLRYAENLVNRR' A
#
# COMPACT_ATOMS: atom_id res chain seq x y z
N MET A 1 13.67 8.14 12.33
CA MET A 1 13.60 8.40 10.87
C MET A 1 12.23 7.97 10.41
N ARG A 2 11.45 8.84 9.75
CA ARG A 2 10.11 8.51 9.26
C ARG A 2 10.23 7.76 7.93
N ILE A 3 9.52 6.66 7.79
CA ILE A 3 9.46 5.89 6.55
C ILE A 3 8.40 6.52 5.65
N GLU A 4 8.72 6.74 4.38
CA GLU A 4 7.76 7.21 3.37
C GLU A 4 7.38 6.04 2.45
N ILE A 5 6.10 5.89 2.14
CA ILE A 5 5.61 4.89 1.18
C ILE A 5 4.80 5.63 0.10
N LYS A 6 5.46 5.97 -1.00
CA LYS A 6 4.88 6.76 -2.11
C LYS A 6 4.68 5.95 -3.38
N SER A 7 5.29 4.77 -3.45
CA SER A 7 5.20 3.85 -4.57
C SER A 7 4.99 2.39 -4.11
N MET A 8 4.63 1.52 -5.05
CA MET A 8 4.60 0.07 -4.81
C MET A 8 5.98 -0.49 -4.45
N GLU A 9 7.04 0.09 -4.98
CA GLU A 9 8.41 -0.32 -4.65
C GLU A 9 8.74 -0.01 -3.19
N ASP A 10 8.34 1.18 -2.71
CA ASP A 10 8.49 1.53 -1.29
C ASP A 10 7.68 0.60 -0.40
N LEU A 11 6.46 0.24 -0.82
CA LEU A 11 5.62 -0.71 -0.10
C LEU A 11 6.32 -2.06 0.02
N ASN A 12 6.81 -2.61 -1.11
CA ASN A 12 7.52 -3.89 -1.16
C ASN A 12 8.75 -3.92 -0.25
N ARG A 13 9.54 -2.84 -0.23
CA ARG A 13 10.73 -2.70 0.64
C ARG A 13 10.40 -2.68 2.13
N ASN A 14 9.15 -2.39 2.50
CA ASN A 14 8.71 -2.26 3.89
C ASN A 14 7.67 -3.31 4.33
N LEU A 15 7.35 -4.32 3.49
CA LEU A 15 6.38 -5.37 3.83
C LEU A 15 6.73 -6.08 5.14
N ASN A 16 8.01 -6.32 5.40
CA ASN A 16 8.48 -6.97 6.63
C ASN A 16 8.18 -6.17 7.92
N LYS A 17 7.79 -4.89 7.83
CA LYS A 17 7.41 -4.04 8.96
C LYS A 17 5.90 -4.02 9.20
N LEU A 18 5.12 -4.52 8.26
CA LEU A 18 3.66 -4.55 8.32
C LEU A 18 3.17 -5.88 8.94
N PRO A 19 2.04 -5.87 9.66
CA PRO A 19 1.37 -7.12 10.02
C PRO A 19 0.84 -7.83 8.77
N ILE A 20 0.91 -9.17 8.75
CA ILE A 20 0.49 -10.01 7.61
C ILE A 20 -0.93 -9.67 7.14
N GLN A 21 -1.86 -9.50 8.08
CA GLN A 21 -3.25 -9.14 7.77
C GLN A 21 -3.36 -7.82 6.97
N ALA A 22 -2.51 -6.84 7.25
CA ALA A 22 -2.51 -5.57 6.51
C ALA A 22 -1.91 -5.74 5.11
N ILE A 23 -0.88 -6.59 4.97
CA ILE A 23 -0.29 -6.92 3.66
C ILE A 23 -1.35 -7.58 2.77
N GLU A 24 -2.07 -8.57 3.29
CA GLU A 24 -3.13 -9.28 2.57
C GLU A 24 -4.28 -8.35 2.16
N ASP A 25 -4.76 -7.48 3.07
CA ASP A 25 -5.82 -6.51 2.78
C ASP A 25 -5.40 -5.50 1.70
N ILE A 26 -4.20 -4.92 1.83
CA ILE A 26 -3.67 -3.99 0.82
C ILE A 26 -3.53 -4.68 -0.54
N ASN A 27 -2.96 -5.89 -0.58
CA ASN A 27 -2.78 -6.63 -1.81
C ASN A 27 -4.13 -6.94 -2.49
N LYS A 28 -5.13 -7.36 -1.70
CA LYS A 28 -6.47 -7.62 -2.22
C LYS A 28 -7.11 -6.34 -2.77
N ARG A 29 -7.08 -5.23 -2.02
CA ARG A 29 -7.65 -3.95 -2.45
C ARG A 29 -7.03 -3.42 -3.74
N ILE A 30 -5.71 -3.51 -3.87
CA ILE A 30 -5.00 -3.09 -5.08
C ILE A 30 -5.38 -3.99 -6.24
N THR A 31 -5.39 -5.31 -6.05
CA THR A 31 -5.77 -6.28 -7.09
C THR A 31 -7.21 -6.08 -7.57
N ASP A 32 -8.15 -5.93 -6.64
CA ASP A 32 -9.56 -5.69 -6.94
C ASP A 32 -9.74 -4.38 -7.73
N TRP A 33 -9.00 -3.32 -7.36
CA TRP A 33 -9.04 -2.05 -8.08
C TRP A 33 -8.45 -2.15 -9.50
N MET A 34 -7.27 -2.77 -9.62
CA MET A 34 -6.58 -2.94 -10.89
C MET A 34 -7.31 -3.88 -11.86
N SER A 35 -8.28 -4.66 -11.38
CA SER A 35 -9.14 -5.49 -12.23
C SER A 35 -10.25 -4.70 -12.94
N GLY A 36 -10.45 -3.42 -12.58
CA GLY A 36 -11.41 -2.53 -13.22
C GLY A 36 -10.89 -1.90 -14.51
N GLU A 37 -11.80 -1.64 -15.45
CA GLU A 37 -11.49 -0.89 -16.68
C GLU A 37 -11.11 0.57 -16.34
N GLY A 38 -10.04 1.08 -16.95
CA GLY A 38 -9.56 2.46 -16.72
C GLY A 38 -8.82 2.66 -15.40
N SER A 39 -8.49 1.58 -14.66
CA SER A 39 -7.69 1.65 -13.44
C SER A 39 -6.22 1.97 -13.71
N SER A 40 -5.58 2.64 -12.76
CA SER A 40 -4.17 3.01 -12.80
C SER A 40 -3.50 2.87 -11.44
N ILE A 41 -2.20 2.59 -11.46
CA ILE A 41 -1.37 2.58 -10.26
C ILE A 41 -1.23 3.97 -9.63
N ASP A 42 -1.41 5.03 -10.43
CA ASP A 42 -1.35 6.42 -9.98
C ASP A 42 -2.66 6.93 -9.37
N ASP A 43 -3.69 6.07 -9.33
CA ASP A 43 -5.01 6.47 -8.85
C ASP A 43 -4.98 6.91 -7.39
N PRO A 44 -5.83 7.90 -7.01
CA PRO A 44 -5.97 8.33 -5.63
C PRO A 44 -6.26 7.18 -4.67
N TYR A 45 -6.96 6.13 -5.12
CA TYR A 45 -7.26 4.95 -4.32
C TYR A 45 -5.99 4.15 -3.97
N ILE A 46 -5.09 3.93 -4.93
CA ILE A 46 -3.81 3.26 -4.68
C ILE A 46 -2.96 4.08 -3.70
N LYS A 47 -2.89 5.40 -3.90
CA LYS A 47 -2.19 6.33 -2.99
C LYS A 47 -2.74 6.27 -1.57
N GLN A 48 -4.04 6.01 -1.40
CA GLN A 48 -4.64 5.81 -0.08
C GLN A 48 -4.12 4.52 0.59
N GLN A 49 -3.98 3.42 -0.15
CA GLN A 49 -3.42 2.17 0.38
C GLN A 49 -1.96 2.31 0.81
N LEU A 50 -1.15 3.04 0.02
CA LEU A 50 0.23 3.35 0.35
C LEU A 50 0.34 4.20 1.63
N ARG A 51 -0.53 5.20 1.79
CA ARG A 51 -0.59 6.03 3.02
C ARG A 51 -1.02 5.22 4.24
N TYR A 52 -1.94 4.28 4.07
CA TYR A 52 -2.33 3.37 5.14
C TYR A 52 -1.13 2.52 5.61
N ALA A 53 -0.39 1.94 4.67
CA ALA A 53 0.85 1.22 4.97
C ALA A 53 1.88 2.12 5.67
N GLU A 54 2.09 3.35 5.17
CA GLU A 54 3.03 4.32 5.77
C GLU A 54 2.67 4.59 7.24
N ASN A 55 1.39 4.81 7.52
CA ASN A 55 0.92 5.06 8.88
C ASN A 55 1.13 3.85 9.79
N LEU A 56 0.91 2.63 9.31
CA LEU A 56 1.13 1.42 10.10
C LEU A 56 2.61 1.21 10.44
N VAL A 57 3.50 1.46 9.48
CA VAL A 57 4.94 1.32 9.69
C VAL A 57 5.48 2.36 10.67
N ASN A 58 4.95 3.60 10.64
CA ASN A 58 5.43 4.69 11.50
C ASN A 58 4.72 4.81 12.86
N ARG A 59 3.60 4.11 13.08
CA ARG A 59 2.89 4.09 14.37
C ARG A 59 3.42 3.03 15.35
N ARG A 60 4.39 2.22 14.91
CA ARG A 60 5.02 1.16 15.71
C ARG A 60 6.33 1.62 16.31
#